data_AF-A0A6U0MHE1-F1
#
_entry.id   AF-A0A6U0MHE1-F1
#
_cell.length_a   1.000
_cell.length_b   1.000
_cell.length_c   1.000
_cell.angle_alpha   90.00
_cell.angle_beta   90.00
_cell.angle_gamma   90.00
#
_symmetry.space_group_name_H-M   'P 1'
#
loop_
_entity.id
_entity.type
_entity.pdbx_description
1 polymer ?
#
loop_
_entity_poly.entity_id
_entity_poly.type
_entity_poly.pdbx_seq_one_letter_code
_entity_poly.pdbx_strand_id
1 'polypeptide(L)'
;MPKRSTVLYTSEDAAADVAQESGNVHTYFCRFTGELALMLTKALSELPRRRTDGAFIVDRSEVMARLQLREGGVRAIRRRGTGEGEGNASGADGEGRVEKQWRLVTKKGSLPVAYRVEADVNARYLYVLQDALTITPGGAAVLTADGERVPPCISDAGEGNVHVAINVRDRGARTCVLAINDDEVTLQTAAEARLNAANAEARELLAKVLDVGQRNLSLGKGWSHKSRILFVRAPPGVRLDAAEVYAKLKGAISEADTRPGFGGGSAPPVAAMPPTA
;
A
#
# COMPACT_ATOMS: atom_id res chain seq x y z
N MET A 1 44.15 -21.23 23.97
CA MET A 1 43.02 -21.99 23.37
C MET A 1 41.99 -20.99 22.87
N PRO A 2 41.73 -20.88 21.56
CA PRO A 2 40.68 -20.00 21.07
C PRO A 2 39.31 -20.58 21.46
N LYS A 3 38.49 -19.77 22.14
CA LYS A 3 37.14 -20.15 22.57
C LYS A 3 36.26 -20.30 21.32
N ARG A 4 35.86 -21.53 21.01
CA ARG A 4 34.91 -21.86 19.93
C ARG A 4 33.54 -21.32 20.34
N SER A 5 33.10 -20.22 19.73
CA SER A 5 31.72 -19.75 19.87
C SER A 5 30.81 -20.65 19.05
N THR A 6 30.05 -21.51 19.71
CA THR A 6 28.90 -22.19 19.12
C THR A 6 27.80 -21.16 18.92
N VAL A 7 27.63 -20.69 17.68
CA VAL A 7 26.43 -19.96 17.27
C VAL A 7 25.28 -20.96 17.33
N LEU A 8 24.34 -20.74 18.24
CA LEU A 8 23.12 -21.54 18.38
C LEU A 8 22.11 -20.98 17.39
N TYR A 9 21.90 -21.67 16.28
CA TYR A 9 20.77 -21.39 15.40
C TYR A 9 19.50 -21.88 16.08
N THR A 10 18.55 -20.96 16.28
CA THR A 10 17.22 -21.29 16.79
C THR A 10 16.24 -21.32 15.61
N SER A 11 15.14 -22.06 15.73
CA SER A 11 14.12 -22.17 14.67
C SER A 11 13.46 -20.84 14.27
N GLU A 12 13.64 -19.77 15.05
CA GLU A 12 13.23 -18.41 14.68
C GLU A 12 14.15 -17.76 13.64
N ASP A 13 15.45 -18.09 13.62
CA ASP A 13 16.38 -17.60 12.59
C ASP A 13 16.07 -18.20 11.21
N ALA A 14 15.52 -19.42 11.16
CA ALA A 14 15.09 -20.04 9.90
C ALA A 14 13.94 -19.26 9.24
N ALA A 15 13.07 -18.58 10.01
CA ALA A 15 12.02 -17.74 9.42
C ALA A 15 12.58 -16.43 8.83
N ALA A 16 13.66 -15.91 9.42
CA ALA A 16 14.39 -14.76 8.90
C ALA A 16 15.24 -15.12 7.66
N ASP A 17 15.86 -16.31 7.66
CA ASP A 17 16.69 -16.79 6.54
C ASP A 17 15.86 -17.28 5.34
N VAL A 18 14.69 -17.89 5.56
CA VAL A 18 13.76 -18.23 4.45
C VAL A 18 13.25 -16.97 3.75
N ALA A 19 13.16 -15.83 4.46
CA ALA A 19 12.84 -14.53 3.88
C ALA A 19 14.04 -13.86 3.18
N GLN A 20 15.28 -14.26 3.48
CA GLN A 20 16.50 -13.69 2.90
C GLN A 20 17.06 -14.48 1.71
N GLU A 21 16.79 -15.78 1.59
CA GLU A 21 17.37 -16.64 0.53
C GLU A 21 16.43 -16.98 -0.65
N SER A 22 15.16 -16.59 -0.60
CA SER A 22 14.22 -16.84 -1.70
C SER A 22 14.15 -15.63 -2.65
N GLY A 23 14.89 -15.65 -3.75
CA GLY A 23 15.01 -14.54 -4.71
C GLY A 23 13.71 -13.77 -4.97
N ASN A 24 13.66 -12.49 -4.59
CA ASN A 24 12.64 -11.47 -4.85
C ASN A 24 11.20 -11.96 -5.10
N VAL A 25 10.67 -12.87 -4.28
CA VAL A 25 9.26 -13.27 -4.40
C VAL A 25 8.37 -12.20 -3.77
N HIS A 26 7.62 -11.49 -4.61
CA HIS A 26 6.63 -10.51 -4.21
C HIS A 26 5.33 -11.20 -3.83
N THR A 27 4.95 -11.05 -2.56
CA THR A 27 3.71 -11.61 -2.01
C THR A 27 2.60 -10.56 -2.03
N TYR A 28 1.44 -10.93 -2.57
CA TYR A 28 0.29 -10.05 -2.71
C TYR A 28 -0.95 -10.62 -2.02
N PHE A 29 -1.58 -9.79 -1.22
CA PHE A 29 -2.81 -10.04 -0.48
C PHE A 29 -3.98 -9.35 -1.17
N CYS A 30 -5.18 -9.90 -1.05
CA CYS A 30 -6.39 -9.21 -1.47
C CYS A 30 -6.63 -8.00 -0.60
N ARG A 31 -6.78 -6.84 -1.23
CA ARG A 31 -6.96 -5.55 -0.55
C ARG A 31 -8.20 -5.48 0.35
N PHE A 32 -9.21 -6.30 0.07
CA PHE A 32 -10.48 -6.27 0.79
C PHE A 32 -10.62 -7.34 1.85
N THR A 33 -9.87 -8.44 1.76
CA THR A 33 -9.97 -9.55 2.73
C THR A 33 -8.68 -9.80 3.50
N GLY A 34 -7.56 -9.20 3.08
CA GLY A 34 -6.22 -9.45 3.62
C GLY A 34 -5.70 -10.86 3.38
N GLU A 35 -6.42 -11.69 2.61
CA GLU A 35 -6.00 -13.06 2.33
C GLU A 35 -4.91 -13.07 1.26
N LEU A 36 -3.94 -13.96 1.42
CA LEU A 36 -2.95 -14.23 0.38
C LEU A 36 -3.67 -14.59 -0.92
N ALA A 37 -3.44 -13.80 -1.97
CA ALA A 37 -4.06 -13.98 -3.27
C ALA A 37 -3.08 -14.60 -4.26
N LEU A 38 -1.88 -14.01 -4.38
CA LEU A 38 -0.88 -14.45 -5.35
C LEU A 38 0.55 -14.12 -4.91
N MET A 39 1.50 -14.91 -5.39
CA MET A 39 2.94 -14.69 -5.23
C MET A 39 3.59 -14.64 -6.61
N LEU A 40 4.41 -13.62 -6.87
CA LEU A 40 5.06 -13.36 -8.16
C LEU A 40 6.57 -13.20 -7.97
N THR A 41 7.34 -13.54 -9.01
CA THR A 41 8.78 -13.29 -9.04
C THR A 41 9.11 -11.86 -9.47
N LYS A 42 8.19 -11.16 -10.16
CA LYS A 42 8.33 -9.77 -10.59
C LYS A 42 7.28 -8.89 -9.93
N ALA A 43 7.56 -7.60 -9.78
CA ALA A 43 6.59 -6.66 -9.22
C ALA A 43 5.44 -6.40 -10.20
N LEU A 44 4.20 -6.28 -9.70
CA LEU A 44 3.01 -5.97 -10.52
C LEU A 44 3.21 -4.71 -11.39
N SER A 45 3.94 -3.70 -10.88
CA SER A 45 4.20 -2.46 -11.61
C SER A 45 5.03 -2.65 -12.89
N GLU A 46 5.82 -3.72 -12.97
CA GLU A 46 6.67 -4.04 -14.13
C GLU A 46 5.93 -4.86 -15.18
N LEU A 47 4.74 -5.37 -14.84
CA LEU A 47 3.96 -6.21 -15.75
C LEU A 47 3.21 -5.39 -16.79
N PRO A 48 3.04 -5.94 -18.01
CA PRO A 48 2.27 -5.28 -19.05
C PRO A 48 0.80 -5.13 -18.62
N ARG A 49 0.20 -4.00 -19.00
CA ARG A 49 -1.19 -3.70 -18.72
C ARG A 49 -2.04 -3.88 -19.96
N ARG A 50 -3.25 -4.38 -19.76
CA ARG A 50 -4.21 -4.56 -20.83
C ARG A 50 -4.88 -3.24 -21.21
N ARG A 51 -4.87 -2.87 -22.49
CA ARG A 51 -5.40 -1.59 -23.02
C ARG A 51 -6.87 -1.33 -22.66
N THR A 52 -7.66 -2.38 -22.56
CA THR A 52 -9.12 -2.29 -22.46
C THR A 52 -9.66 -1.98 -21.06
N ASP A 53 -9.00 -2.48 -20.03
CA ASP A 53 -9.49 -2.49 -18.65
C ASP A 53 -8.37 -2.25 -17.63
N GLY A 54 -7.15 -1.96 -18.08
CA GLY A 54 -6.02 -1.61 -17.21
C GLY A 54 -5.47 -2.78 -16.38
N ALA A 55 -6.04 -3.98 -16.50
CA ALA A 55 -5.63 -5.16 -15.74
C ALA A 55 -4.17 -5.54 -16.04
N PHE A 56 -3.44 -5.96 -15.00
CA PHE A 56 -2.08 -6.47 -15.15
C PHE A 56 -2.11 -7.87 -15.74
N ILE A 57 -1.27 -8.10 -16.75
CA ILE A 57 -1.17 -9.39 -17.44
C ILE A 57 -0.05 -10.19 -16.77
N VAL A 58 -0.42 -11.28 -16.12
CA VAL A 58 0.50 -12.22 -15.48
C VAL A 58 0.62 -13.46 -16.37
N ASP A 59 1.82 -13.75 -16.86
CA ASP A 59 2.13 -15.05 -17.47
C ASP A 59 2.42 -16.06 -16.35
N ARG A 60 1.57 -17.08 -16.23
CA ARG A 60 1.68 -18.08 -15.16
C ARG A 60 2.90 -18.96 -15.28
N SER A 61 3.41 -19.15 -16.49
CA SER A 61 4.58 -19.99 -16.74
C SER A 61 5.89 -19.31 -16.35
N GLU A 62 5.95 -17.98 -16.47
CA GLU A 62 7.18 -17.21 -16.28
C GLU A 62 7.24 -16.54 -14.90
N VAL A 63 6.13 -15.95 -14.43
CA VAL A 63 6.16 -14.99 -13.32
C VAL A 63 5.45 -15.51 -12.07
N MET A 64 4.54 -16.48 -12.19
CA MET A 64 3.69 -16.90 -11.08
C MET A 64 4.32 -18.00 -10.23
N ALA A 65 4.60 -17.70 -8.97
CA ALA A 65 5.10 -18.69 -8.00
C ALA A 65 3.95 -19.45 -7.31
N ARG A 66 2.87 -18.76 -6.93
CA ARG A 66 1.72 -19.38 -6.25
C ARG A 66 0.43 -18.62 -6.47
N LEU A 67 -0.67 -19.34 -6.60
CA LEU A 67 -2.03 -18.81 -6.68
C LEU A 67 -2.88 -19.36 -5.51
N GLN A 68 -3.66 -18.51 -4.86
CA GLN A 68 -4.56 -18.87 -3.74
C GLN A 68 -5.99 -18.35 -3.96
N LEU A 69 -6.42 -18.23 -5.22
CA LEU A 69 -7.77 -17.83 -5.59
C LEU A 69 -8.64 -19.04 -5.97
N ARG A 70 -9.95 -18.92 -5.78
CA ARG A 70 -10.97 -19.89 -6.20
C ARG A 70 -11.81 -19.33 -7.34
N GLU A 71 -12.56 -20.20 -8.01
CA GLU A 71 -13.50 -19.76 -9.04
C GLU A 71 -14.66 -18.97 -8.43
N GLY A 72 -14.91 -17.78 -8.99
CA GLY A 72 -15.96 -16.86 -8.58
C GLY A 72 -17.08 -16.71 -9.61
N GLY A 73 -17.14 -17.61 -10.60
CA GLY A 73 -18.15 -17.63 -11.65
C GLY A 73 -17.73 -16.98 -12.96
N VAL A 74 -18.63 -17.04 -13.94
CA VAL A 74 -18.40 -16.57 -15.31
C VAL A 74 -19.27 -15.35 -15.58
N ARG A 75 -18.68 -14.31 -16.20
CA ARG A 75 -19.41 -13.12 -16.63
C ARG A 75 -19.09 -12.80 -18.08
N ALA A 76 -20.13 -12.61 -18.89
CA ALA A 76 -19.97 -12.07 -20.24
C ALA A 76 -19.99 -10.54 -20.18
N ILE A 77 -19.01 -9.90 -20.81
CA ILE A 77 -18.90 -8.44 -20.89
C ILE A 77 -18.85 -8.05 -22.36
N ARG A 78 -19.75 -7.17 -22.77
CA ARG A 78 -19.75 -6.56 -24.09
C ARG A 78 -18.72 -5.42 -24.11
N ARG A 79 -17.67 -5.53 -24.92
CA ARG A 79 -16.61 -4.52 -25.00
C ARG A 79 -16.82 -3.64 -26.22
N ARG A 80 -16.83 -2.32 -26.05
CA ARG A 80 -16.85 -1.40 -27.20
C ARG A 80 -15.61 -1.67 -28.05
N GLY A 81 -15.79 -1.99 -29.32
CA GLY A 81 -14.67 -2.34 -30.20
C GLY A 81 -13.71 -1.16 -30.31
N THR A 82 -12.49 -1.31 -29.81
CA THR A 82 -11.37 -0.52 -30.31
C THR A 82 -11.02 -1.15 -31.65
N GLY A 83 -11.62 -0.65 -32.73
CA GLY A 83 -11.28 -1.09 -34.08
C GLY A 83 -9.81 -0.83 -34.32
N GLU A 84 -9.05 -1.91 -34.47
CA GLU A 84 -7.68 -1.98 -35.01
C GLU A 84 -7.29 -3.46 -34.90
N GLY A 85 -7.75 -4.23 -35.88
CA GLY A 85 -7.59 -5.67 -35.95
C GLY A 85 -8.24 -6.14 -37.25
N GLU A 86 -7.49 -6.00 -38.33
CA GLU A 86 -7.81 -6.56 -39.65
C GLU A 86 -8.09 -8.06 -39.51
N GLY A 87 -9.28 -8.48 -39.93
CA GLY A 87 -9.69 -9.88 -39.86
C GLY A 87 -11.20 -10.02 -39.71
N ASN A 88 -11.89 -9.95 -40.85
CA ASN A 88 -13.30 -10.31 -41.10
C ASN A 88 -14.36 -9.36 -40.51
N ALA A 89 -14.43 -8.19 -41.13
CA ALA A 89 -15.64 -7.38 -41.17
C ALA A 89 -16.65 -8.01 -42.14
N SER A 90 -17.66 -8.70 -41.60
CA SER A 90 -18.93 -8.92 -42.29
C SER A 90 -20.05 -8.96 -41.26
N GLY A 91 -20.65 -7.81 -41.02
CA GLY A 91 -21.80 -7.67 -40.13
C GLY A 91 -21.96 -6.21 -39.73
N ALA A 92 -22.83 -5.51 -40.45
CA ALA A 92 -23.33 -4.21 -40.06
C ALA A 92 -23.94 -4.32 -38.66
N ASP A 93 -23.24 -3.81 -37.65
CA ASP A 93 -23.74 -3.33 -36.36
C ASP A 93 -22.52 -3.05 -35.47
N GLY A 94 -22.49 -1.91 -34.79
CA GLY A 94 -21.48 -1.56 -33.78
C GLY A 94 -21.56 -2.44 -32.52
N GLU A 95 -21.71 -3.75 -32.69
CA GLU A 95 -21.82 -4.73 -31.63
C GLU A 95 -20.43 -5.09 -31.11
N GLY A 96 -20.06 -4.41 -30.04
CA GLY A 96 -18.87 -4.72 -29.27
C GLY A 96 -18.67 -6.22 -29.01
N ARG A 97 -17.47 -6.73 -29.29
CA ARG A 97 -17.09 -8.14 -29.07
C ARG A 97 -17.43 -8.54 -27.63
N VAL A 98 -18.27 -9.55 -27.46
CA VAL A 98 -18.62 -10.11 -26.15
C VAL A 98 -17.48 -11.02 -25.69
N GLU A 99 -16.84 -10.65 -24.58
CA GLU A 99 -15.79 -11.44 -23.94
C GLU A 99 -16.36 -12.18 -22.74
N LYS A 100 -16.13 -13.50 -22.66
CA LYS A 100 -16.41 -14.27 -21.45
C LYS A 100 -15.22 -14.18 -20.50
N GLN A 101 -15.51 -13.88 -19.23
CA GLN A 101 -14.52 -13.77 -18.17
C GLN A 101 -14.83 -14.77 -17.07
N TRP A 102 -13.89 -15.66 -16.80
CA TRP A 102 -13.93 -16.56 -15.65
C TRP A 102 -13.23 -15.85 -14.50
N ARG A 103 -14.02 -15.37 -13.55
CA ARG A 103 -13.56 -14.55 -12.43
C ARG A 103 -13.02 -15.43 -11.31
N LEU A 104 -12.02 -14.92 -10.63
CA LEU A 104 -11.34 -15.55 -9.51
C LEU A 104 -11.48 -14.67 -8.28
N VAL A 105 -11.86 -15.28 -7.16
CA VAL A 105 -12.15 -14.63 -5.88
C VAL A 105 -11.30 -15.24 -4.77
N THR A 106 -11.15 -14.54 -3.66
CA THR A 106 -10.49 -15.11 -2.48
C THR A 106 -11.39 -16.13 -1.76
N LYS A 107 -10.84 -16.86 -0.78
CA LYS A 107 -11.58 -17.91 -0.05
C LYS A 107 -12.65 -17.30 0.85
N LYS A 108 -12.35 -16.18 1.51
CA LYS A 108 -13.29 -15.43 2.37
C LYS A 108 -14.14 -14.41 1.60
N GLY A 109 -13.70 -13.98 0.41
CA GLY A 109 -14.36 -12.93 -0.36
C GLY A 109 -15.27 -13.43 -1.49
N SER A 110 -16.13 -12.54 -1.95
CA SER A 110 -16.92 -12.68 -3.17
C SER A 110 -16.51 -11.69 -4.27
N LEU A 111 -15.66 -10.70 -3.96
CA LEU A 111 -15.18 -9.72 -4.93
C LEU A 111 -14.12 -10.35 -5.85
N PRO A 112 -14.21 -10.13 -7.18
CA PRO A 112 -13.23 -10.63 -8.13
C PRO A 112 -11.90 -9.91 -7.94
N VAL A 113 -10.82 -10.69 -7.88
CA VAL A 113 -9.44 -10.20 -7.76
C VAL A 113 -8.72 -10.33 -9.08
N ALA A 114 -8.92 -11.45 -9.77
CA ALA A 114 -8.35 -11.72 -11.07
C ALA A 114 -9.39 -12.39 -11.95
N TYR A 115 -9.11 -12.49 -13.25
CA TYR A 115 -9.91 -13.25 -14.18
C TYR A 115 -9.05 -13.88 -15.26
N ARG A 116 -9.62 -14.87 -15.95
CA ARG A 116 -9.06 -15.47 -17.16
C ARG A 116 -10.07 -15.35 -18.29
N VAL A 117 -9.59 -15.35 -19.52
CA VAL A 117 -10.39 -15.28 -20.76
C VAL A 117 -10.51 -16.66 -21.42
N GLU A 118 -9.76 -17.64 -20.93
CA GLU A 118 -9.89 -19.03 -21.35
C GLU A 118 -10.65 -19.82 -20.29
N ALA A 119 -11.43 -20.80 -20.72
CA ALA A 119 -12.17 -21.67 -19.81
C ALA A 119 -11.24 -22.50 -18.94
N ASP A 120 -10.07 -22.85 -19.47
CA ASP A 120 -9.08 -23.70 -18.81
C ASP A 120 -8.62 -23.08 -17.50
N VAL A 121 -8.62 -23.89 -16.45
CA VAL A 121 -8.14 -23.53 -15.11
C VAL A 121 -6.64 -23.23 -15.15
N ASN A 122 -5.90 -23.80 -16.12
CA ASN A 122 -4.46 -23.60 -16.31
C ASN A 122 -4.09 -22.60 -17.41
N ALA A 123 -5.06 -21.78 -17.85
CA ALA A 123 -4.84 -20.73 -18.84
C ALA A 123 -3.54 -19.95 -18.60
N ARG A 124 -2.74 -19.78 -19.66
CA ARG A 124 -1.40 -19.18 -19.58
C ARG A 124 -1.42 -17.77 -18.98
N TYR A 125 -2.39 -16.96 -19.40
CA TYR A 125 -2.53 -15.57 -18.98
C TYR A 125 -3.60 -15.42 -17.90
N LEU A 126 -3.19 -14.78 -16.82
CA LEU A 126 -4.04 -14.35 -15.72
C LEU A 126 -4.10 -12.83 -15.72
N TYR A 127 -5.31 -12.27 -15.72
CA TYR A 127 -5.53 -10.84 -15.70
C TYR A 127 -5.90 -10.41 -14.27
N VAL A 128 -5.01 -9.68 -13.62
CA VAL A 128 -5.22 -9.17 -12.27
C VAL A 128 -5.88 -7.80 -12.37
N LEU A 129 -7.02 -7.63 -11.69
CA LEU A 129 -7.74 -6.36 -11.68
C LEU A 129 -6.91 -5.30 -10.96
N GLN A 130 -6.96 -4.07 -11.48
CA GLN A 130 -6.30 -2.94 -10.86
C GLN A 130 -6.86 -2.73 -9.44
N ASP A 131 -5.98 -2.40 -8.49
CA ASP A 131 -6.30 -2.09 -7.09
C ASP A 131 -6.96 -3.24 -6.30
N ALA A 132 -6.98 -4.46 -6.85
CA ALA A 132 -7.52 -5.63 -6.14
C ALA A 132 -6.54 -6.20 -5.10
N LEU A 133 -5.25 -5.87 -5.23
CA LEU A 133 -4.18 -6.44 -4.42
C LEU A 133 -3.40 -5.37 -3.66
N THR A 134 -2.92 -5.76 -2.49
CA THR A 134 -2.00 -4.99 -1.64
C THR A 134 -0.84 -5.89 -1.23
N ILE A 135 0.27 -5.29 -0.83
CA ILE A 135 1.45 -6.03 -0.37
C ILE A 135 1.46 -6.19 1.14
N THR A 136 0.73 -5.32 1.85
CA THR A 136 0.65 -5.38 3.29
C THR A 136 -0.37 -6.43 3.72
N PRO A 137 0.03 -7.44 4.53
CA PRO A 137 -0.92 -8.36 5.14
C PRO A 137 -1.74 -7.59 6.18
N GLY A 138 -2.96 -7.20 5.81
CA GLY A 138 -3.88 -6.44 6.64
C GLY A 138 -5.31 -6.74 6.25
N GLY A 139 -6.07 -7.27 7.20
CA GLY A 139 -7.39 -7.88 7.03
C GLY A 139 -8.47 -6.99 6.46
N ALA A 140 -9.65 -7.59 6.31
CA ALA A 140 -10.94 -6.98 5.97
C ALA A 140 -11.04 -5.49 6.33
N ALA A 141 -11.63 -4.67 5.44
CA ALA A 141 -11.85 -3.24 5.65
C ALA A 141 -12.16 -2.93 7.13
N VAL A 142 -11.14 -2.50 7.87
CA VAL A 142 -11.31 -2.15 9.28
C VAL A 142 -12.06 -0.82 9.24
N LEU A 143 -13.20 -0.76 9.90
CA LEU A 143 -13.94 0.48 10.01
C LEU A 143 -13.52 1.17 11.30
N THR A 144 -13.35 2.50 11.22
CA THR A 144 -13.24 3.33 12.42
C THR A 144 -14.56 3.32 13.19
N ALA A 145 -14.54 3.85 14.42
CA ALA A 145 -15.77 4.09 15.18
C ALA A 145 -16.78 4.96 14.41
N ASP A 146 -16.28 5.86 13.57
CA ASP A 146 -17.08 6.75 12.72
C ASP A 146 -17.58 6.09 11.42
N GLY A 147 -17.31 4.79 11.23
CA GLY A 147 -17.71 4.04 10.04
C GLY A 147 -16.86 4.29 8.80
N GLU A 148 -15.74 5.03 8.93
CA GLU A 148 -14.81 5.24 7.82
C GLU A 148 -13.90 4.02 7.62
N ARG A 149 -13.58 3.72 6.37
CA ARG A 149 -12.65 2.63 6.06
C ARG A 149 -11.21 3.04 6.36
N VAL A 150 -10.55 2.24 7.18
CA VAL A 150 -9.10 2.30 7.40
C VAL A 150 -8.39 1.88 6.11
N PRO A 151 -7.48 2.72 5.59
CA PRO A 151 -6.66 2.41 4.42
C PRO A 151 -5.80 1.15 4.65
N PRO A 152 -5.65 0.26 3.65
CA PRO A 152 -4.93 -1.01 3.80
C PRO A 152 -3.41 -0.84 3.97
N CYS A 153 -2.87 0.36 3.75
CA CYS A 153 -1.51 0.70 4.15
C CYS A 153 -1.31 0.70 5.67
N ILE A 154 -2.40 0.71 6.46
CA ILE A 154 -2.42 0.55 7.91
C ILE A 154 -3.08 -0.79 8.22
N SER A 155 -2.33 -1.72 8.80
CA SER A 155 -2.77 -3.10 8.97
C SER A 155 -2.42 -3.63 10.36
N ASP A 156 -3.37 -4.32 10.99
CA ASP A 156 -3.09 -5.08 12.20
C ASP A 156 -2.22 -6.30 11.86
N ALA A 157 -1.10 -6.43 12.58
CA ALA A 157 -0.16 -7.53 12.47
C ALA A 157 -0.35 -8.60 13.56
N GLY A 158 -1.40 -8.47 14.38
CA GLY A 158 -1.71 -9.38 15.48
C GLY A 158 -1.05 -8.96 16.80
N GLU A 159 -1.60 -9.44 17.92
CA GLU A 159 -1.07 -9.20 19.28
C GLU A 159 -0.90 -7.71 19.67
N GLY A 160 -1.70 -6.82 19.07
CA GLY A 160 -1.59 -5.36 19.30
C GLY A 160 -0.43 -4.71 18.53
N ASN A 161 0.17 -5.40 17.56
CA ASN A 161 1.12 -4.80 16.63
C ASN A 161 0.39 -4.28 15.39
N VAL A 162 0.81 -3.12 14.89
CA VAL A 162 0.27 -2.49 13.68
C VAL A 162 1.43 -2.19 12.74
N HIS A 163 1.27 -2.50 11.45
CA HIS A 163 2.20 -2.12 10.40
C HIS A 163 1.61 -0.97 9.60
N VAL A 164 2.45 0.01 9.27
CA VAL A 164 2.07 1.15 8.43
C VAL A 164 3.07 1.32 7.30
N ALA A 165 2.61 1.27 6.05
CA ALA A 165 3.44 1.65 4.91
C ALA A 165 3.53 3.18 4.84
N ILE A 166 4.75 3.71 4.89
CA ILE A 166 5.00 5.16 4.91
C ILE A 166 5.93 5.59 3.77
N ASN A 167 5.75 6.81 3.29
CA ASN A 167 6.63 7.48 2.34
C ASN A 167 7.23 8.71 3.00
N VAL A 168 8.55 8.73 3.14
CA VAL A 168 9.26 9.85 3.79
C VAL A 168 9.80 10.79 2.70
N ARG A 169 9.22 11.99 2.62
CA ARG A 169 9.72 13.10 1.80
C ARG A 169 10.63 13.99 2.65
N ASP A 170 11.88 14.11 2.25
CA ASP A 170 12.88 14.94 2.90
C ASP A 170 12.85 16.39 2.40
N ARG A 171 13.56 17.29 3.09
CA ARG A 171 13.72 18.71 2.74
C ARG A 171 12.41 19.48 2.59
N GLY A 172 11.46 19.18 3.47
CA GLY A 172 10.24 19.96 3.58
C GLY A 172 10.40 21.26 4.35
N ALA A 173 9.43 22.16 4.22
CA ALA A 173 9.37 23.38 5.01
C ALA A 173 9.14 23.09 6.52
N ARG A 174 8.48 21.96 6.82
CA ARG A 174 8.18 21.51 8.19
C ARG A 174 8.00 19.99 8.22
N THR A 175 8.06 19.45 9.43
CA THR A 175 7.83 18.03 9.68
C THR A 175 6.37 17.77 10.02
N CYS A 176 5.67 17.02 9.18
CA CYS A 176 4.22 16.77 9.31
C CYS A 176 3.75 15.53 8.52
N VAL A 177 2.56 15.04 8.87
CA VAL A 177 1.81 14.07 8.05
C VAL A 177 1.09 14.85 6.95
N LEU A 178 1.35 14.53 5.68
CA LEU A 178 0.79 15.25 4.54
C LEU A 178 -0.54 14.66 4.06
N ALA A 179 -0.56 13.34 3.87
CA ALA A 179 -1.70 12.66 3.28
C ALA A 179 -1.69 11.18 3.67
N ILE A 180 -2.88 10.59 3.74
CA ILE A 180 -3.08 9.15 3.89
C ILE A 180 -3.78 8.67 2.64
N ASN A 181 -3.10 7.81 1.88
CA ASN A 181 -3.67 7.11 0.73
C ASN A 181 -3.87 5.64 1.08
N ASP A 182 -4.46 4.89 0.16
CA ASP A 182 -4.62 3.45 0.35
C ASP A 182 -3.31 2.65 0.36
N ASP A 183 -2.28 3.14 -0.34
CA ASP A 183 -1.01 2.42 -0.51
C ASP A 183 0.06 2.87 0.50
N GLU A 184 0.07 4.15 0.88
CA GLU A 184 1.07 4.72 1.78
C GLU A 184 0.59 5.97 2.53
N VAL A 185 1.12 6.16 3.74
CA VAL A 185 1.03 7.41 4.50
C VAL A 185 2.22 8.29 4.12
N THR A 186 1.95 9.45 3.53
CA THR A 186 3.00 10.40 3.14
C THR A 186 3.38 11.30 4.30
N LEU A 187 4.64 11.26 4.68
CA LEU A 187 5.25 12.12 5.68
C LEU A 187 6.20 13.11 4.99
N GLN A 188 6.27 14.32 5.54
CA GLN A 188 7.27 15.31 5.18
C GLN A 188 8.16 15.57 6.38
N THR A 189 9.47 15.63 6.17
CA THR A 189 10.47 15.95 7.20
C THR A 189 11.27 17.17 6.78
N ALA A 190 11.61 18.04 7.72
CA ALA A 190 12.48 19.18 7.48
C ALA A 190 13.95 18.74 7.32
N ALA A 191 14.36 17.67 7.99
CA ALA A 191 15.69 17.11 7.88
C ALA A 191 16.01 16.59 6.47
N GLU A 192 17.28 16.68 6.10
CA GLU A 192 17.81 16.03 4.90
C GLU A 192 17.88 14.50 5.10
N ALA A 193 17.76 13.73 4.01
CA ALA A 193 17.93 12.27 4.07
C ALA A 193 19.37 11.81 4.43
N ARG A 194 20.31 12.72 4.64
CA ARG A 194 21.69 12.39 5.04
C ARG A 194 21.73 11.84 6.47
N LEU A 195 22.59 10.85 6.69
CA LEU A 195 22.85 10.25 8.02
C LEU A 195 21.60 9.73 8.73
N ASN A 196 20.57 9.29 7.99
CA ASN A 196 19.28 8.84 8.55
C ASN A 196 18.51 9.90 9.36
N ALA A 197 18.86 11.19 9.24
CA ALA A 197 18.19 12.26 9.99
C ALA A 197 16.68 12.34 9.67
N ALA A 198 16.30 12.25 8.39
CA ALA A 198 14.89 12.18 7.98
C ALA A 198 14.14 10.99 8.60
N ASN A 199 14.76 9.80 8.70
CA ASN A 199 14.12 8.64 9.31
C ASN A 199 13.95 8.83 10.83
N ALA A 200 14.95 9.42 11.49
CA ALA A 200 14.91 9.70 12.92
C ALA A 200 13.80 10.72 13.24
N GLU A 201 13.70 11.79 12.44
CA GLU A 201 12.69 12.82 12.59
C GLU A 201 11.28 12.31 12.28
N ALA A 202 11.12 11.48 11.23
CA ALA A 202 9.86 10.81 10.93
C ALA A 202 9.41 9.92 12.10
N ARG A 203 10.33 9.16 12.71
CA ARG A 203 10.03 8.33 13.88
C ARG A 203 9.65 9.17 15.10
N GLU A 204 10.29 10.32 15.31
CA GLU A 204 9.94 11.23 16.39
C GLU A 204 8.55 11.86 16.20
N LEU A 205 8.22 12.29 14.97
CA LEU A 205 6.90 12.77 14.60
C LEU A 205 5.84 11.70 14.89
N LEU A 206 6.05 10.48 14.41
CA LEU A 206 5.11 9.38 14.59
C LEU A 206 4.95 8.97 16.06
N ALA A 207 6.02 9.02 16.85
CA ALA A 207 5.96 8.79 18.29
C ALA A 207 5.02 9.78 18.99
N LYS A 208 5.10 11.06 18.60
CA LYS A 208 4.23 12.13 19.13
C LYS A 208 2.77 11.95 18.67
N VAL A 209 2.56 11.69 17.38
CA VAL A 209 1.21 11.54 16.81
C VAL A 209 0.48 10.32 17.37
N LEU A 210 1.19 9.20 17.55
CA LEU A 210 0.58 7.94 18.01
C LEU A 210 0.49 7.84 19.54
N ASP A 211 1.12 8.78 20.26
CA ASP A 211 1.32 8.77 21.72
C ASP A 211 2.01 7.48 22.21
N VAL A 212 3.09 7.10 21.52
CA VAL A 212 3.89 5.92 21.85
C VAL A 212 5.37 6.27 21.93
N GLY A 213 6.08 5.63 22.86
CA GLY A 213 7.53 5.82 22.99
C GLY A 213 8.28 5.37 21.74
N GLN A 214 9.35 6.08 21.36
CA GLN A 214 10.16 5.75 20.18
C GLN A 214 10.74 4.32 20.17
N ARG A 215 10.87 3.69 21.35
CA ARG A 215 11.30 2.28 21.52
C ARG A 215 10.28 1.27 20.96
N ASN A 216 9.02 1.68 20.85
CA ASN A 216 7.93 0.87 20.33
C ASN A 216 7.72 1.08 18.82
N LEU A 217 8.52 1.94 18.20
CA LEU A 217 8.49 2.23 16.78
C LEU A 217 9.79 1.79 16.13
N SER A 218 9.70 0.99 15.08
CA SER A 218 10.84 0.68 14.21
C SER A 218 10.50 0.93 12.75
N LEU A 219 11.49 1.37 11.98
CA LEU A 219 11.36 1.63 10.56
C LEU A 219 12.13 0.56 9.79
N GLY A 220 11.41 -0.30 9.09
CA GLY A 220 11.96 -1.26 8.14
C GLY A 220 12.12 -0.66 6.74
N LYS A 221 12.89 -1.35 5.90
CA LYS A 221 13.05 -1.03 4.49
C LYS A 221 11.73 -1.27 3.75
N GLY A 222 11.29 -0.29 2.97
CA GLY A 222 10.15 -0.44 2.05
C GLY A 222 10.60 -0.72 0.61
N TRP A 223 9.69 -0.55 -0.34
CA TRP A 223 9.92 -0.84 -1.77
C TRP A 223 10.90 0.11 -2.45
N SER A 224 11.04 1.33 -1.93
CA SER A 224 11.93 2.36 -2.48
C SER A 224 12.85 2.93 -1.41
N HIS A 225 13.82 3.74 -1.83
CA HIS A 225 14.69 4.46 -0.91
C HIS A 225 13.93 5.48 -0.03
N LYS A 226 12.71 5.88 -0.39
CA LYS A 226 11.84 6.79 0.39
C LYS A 226 10.73 6.05 1.15
N SER A 227 10.36 4.88 0.68
CA SER A 227 9.32 4.05 1.30
C SER A 227 9.88 3.27 2.48
N ARG A 228 9.16 3.25 3.59
CA ARG A 228 9.49 2.49 4.81
C ARG A 228 8.25 1.75 5.30
N ILE A 229 8.48 0.73 6.10
CA ILE A 229 7.42 0.06 6.86
C ILE A 229 7.62 0.43 8.32
N LEU A 230 6.66 1.15 8.90
CA LEU A 230 6.62 1.43 10.32
C LEU A 230 6.01 0.23 11.04
N PHE A 231 6.76 -0.35 11.97
CA PHE A 231 6.25 -1.33 12.92
C PHE A 231 5.94 -0.61 14.22
N VAL A 232 4.67 -0.70 14.63
CA VAL A 232 4.17 -0.13 15.87
C VAL A 232 3.86 -1.26 16.83
N ARG A 233 4.56 -1.29 17.96
CA ARG A 233 4.31 -2.24 19.05
C ARG A 233 3.49 -1.56 20.14
N ALA A 234 2.27 -2.02 20.38
CA ALA A 234 1.48 -1.48 21.48
C ALA A 234 2.20 -1.70 22.83
N PRO A 235 2.34 -0.66 23.67
CA PRO A 235 2.75 -0.84 25.06
C PRO A 235 1.72 -1.68 25.83
N PRO A 236 2.14 -2.42 26.87
CA PRO A 236 1.19 -3.16 27.71
C PRO A 236 0.18 -2.19 28.35
N GLY A 237 -1.10 -2.52 28.24
CA GLY A 237 -2.21 -1.70 28.76
C GLY A 237 -2.74 -0.62 27.83
N VAL A 238 -2.08 -0.37 26.69
CA VAL A 238 -2.58 0.53 25.64
C VAL A 238 -3.13 -0.32 24.51
N ARG A 239 -4.42 -0.18 24.22
CA ARG A 239 -4.98 -0.72 22.98
C ARG A 239 -4.53 0.19 21.85
N LEU A 240 -3.95 -0.37 20.80
CA LEU A 240 -3.56 0.38 19.61
C LEU A 240 -3.84 -0.54 18.41
N ASP A 241 -5.00 -0.36 17.80
CA ASP A 241 -5.40 -1.08 16.59
C ASP A 241 -5.29 -0.17 15.35
N ALA A 242 -5.40 -0.77 14.16
CA ALA A 242 -5.29 -0.06 12.88
C ALA A 242 -6.28 1.13 12.79
N ALA A 243 -7.47 1.01 13.39
CA ALA A 243 -8.46 2.07 13.43
C ALA A 243 -7.99 3.27 14.28
N GLU A 244 -7.47 3.01 15.47
CA GLU A 244 -6.94 4.08 16.34
C GLU A 244 -5.72 4.76 15.72
N VAL A 245 -4.81 3.99 15.11
CA VAL A 245 -3.64 4.53 14.39
C VAL A 245 -4.09 5.45 13.25
N TYR A 246 -5.08 5.03 12.47
CA TYR A 246 -5.63 5.84 11.38
C TYR A 246 -6.30 7.13 11.91
N ALA A 247 -7.09 7.04 12.98
CA ALA A 247 -7.74 8.20 13.59
C ALA A 247 -6.71 9.24 14.08
N LYS A 248 -5.64 8.80 14.76
CA LYS A 248 -4.56 9.67 15.24
C LYS A 248 -3.79 10.33 14.09
N LEU A 249 -3.47 9.58 13.04
CA LEU A 249 -2.80 10.12 11.85
C LEU A 249 -3.68 11.15 11.12
N LYS A 250 -4.99 10.90 11.02
CA LYS A 250 -5.95 11.84 10.43
C LYS A 250 -6.09 13.11 11.25
N GLY A 251 -6.13 12.98 12.59
CA GLY A 251 -6.09 14.12 13.51
C GLY A 251 -4.86 15.00 13.29
N ALA A 252 -3.68 14.38 13.12
CA ALA A 252 -2.43 15.09 12.86
C ALA A 252 -2.43 15.89 11.54
N ILE A 253 -3.13 15.42 10.50
CA ILE A 253 -3.31 16.18 9.25
C ILE A 253 -4.13 17.45 9.52
N SER A 254 -5.26 17.30 10.23
CA SER A 254 -6.12 18.45 10.56
C SER A 254 -5.43 19.48 11.48
N GLU A 255 -4.53 19.04 12.37
CA GLU A 255 -3.70 19.93 13.19
C GLU A 255 -2.61 20.65 12.37
N ALA A 256 -2.06 19.97 11.36
CA ALA A 256 -1.06 20.57 10.49
C ALA A 256 -1.66 21.70 9.63
N ASP A 257 -2.91 21.54 9.18
CA ASP A 257 -3.63 22.55 8.40
C ASP A 257 -4.09 23.74 9.25
N THR A 258 -4.42 23.51 10.52
CA THR A 258 -4.91 24.54 11.44
C THR A 258 -3.82 25.40 12.06
N ARG A 259 -2.54 24.99 12.02
CA ARG A 259 -1.42 25.84 12.46
C ARG A 259 -1.09 26.88 11.39
N PRO A 260 -1.44 28.18 11.59
CA PRO A 260 -1.04 29.21 10.65
C PRO A 260 0.49 29.33 10.70
N GLY A 261 1.13 29.16 9.56
CA GLY A 261 2.54 29.49 9.41
C GLY A 261 2.77 30.95 9.77
N PHE A 262 3.59 31.20 10.78
CA PHE A 262 4.17 32.50 11.03
C PHE A 262 5.10 32.81 9.85
N GLY A 263 4.62 33.57 8.86
CA GLY A 263 5.38 33.75 7.62
C GLY A 263 4.64 34.49 6.51
N GLY A 264 4.04 35.62 6.84
CA GLY A 264 3.47 36.57 5.89
C GLY A 264 3.23 37.88 6.61
N GLY A 265 4.31 38.57 6.99
CA GLY A 265 4.20 39.93 7.53
C GLY A 265 3.60 40.84 6.47
N SER A 266 2.28 41.00 6.49
CA SER A 266 1.67 42.21 5.95
C SER A 266 2.19 43.35 6.83
N ALA A 267 3.06 44.18 6.27
CA ALA A 267 3.44 45.44 6.89
C ALA A 267 2.17 46.18 7.35
N PRO A 268 2.17 46.80 8.54
CA PRO A 268 1.04 47.64 8.93
C PRO A 268 0.84 48.72 7.87
N PRO A 269 -0.42 49.08 7.54
CA PRO A 269 -0.68 50.13 6.56
C PRO A 269 -0.01 51.43 7.05
N VAL A 270 0.88 51.96 6.24
CA VAL A 270 1.49 53.28 6.45
C VAL A 270 0.33 54.29 6.48
N ALA A 271 0.13 54.90 7.64
CA ALA A 271 -0.86 55.95 7.81
C ALA A 271 -0.54 57.09 6.82
N ALA A 272 -1.49 57.39 5.93
CA ALA A 272 -1.40 58.52 5.03
C ALA A 272 -1.30 59.82 5.84
N MET A 273 -0.21 60.57 5.66
CA MET A 273 -0.12 61.94 6.16
C MET A 273 -1.18 62.81 5.45
N PRO A 274 -1.90 63.68 6.17
CA PRO A 274 -2.81 64.63 5.55
C PRO A 274 -2.03 65.68 4.75
N PRO A 275 -2.59 66.20 3.65
CA PRO A 275 -1.94 67.26 2.88
C PRO A 275 -1.94 68.55 3.69
N THR A 276 -0.76 69.11 3.89
CA THR A 276 -0.58 70.51 4.29
C THR A 276 -1.08 71.44 3.17
N ALA A 277 -1.84 72.45 3.61
CA ALA A 277 -2.41 73.53 2.80
C ALA A 277 -1.37 74.36 2.05
#